data_AF-A0A6I8N6Q5-F1
#
_entry.id   AF-A0A6I8N6Q5-F1
#
_cell.length_a   1.000
_cell.length_b   1.000
_cell.length_c   1.000
_cell.angle_alpha   90.00
_cell.angle_beta   90.00
_cell.angle_gamma   90.00
#
_symmetry.space_group_name_H-M   'P 1'
#
loop_
_entity.id
_entity.type
_entity.pdbx_description
1 polymer ?
#
loop_
_entity_poly.entity_id
_entity_poly.type
_entity_poly.pdbx_seq_one_letter_code
_entity_poly.pdbx_strand_id
1 'polypeptide(L)'
;MATEPPPPRPLPPPEGRSPPGGAAAPAPPPANRRPKPHGAPAWTGDKHRFLNGCLPLPHQVAGHMYGKDKVGILQHPDGTVLKQLQPPPRGPRELEFYGMVYAADCGDSVLLELRKYLPKYYGTWSPPSAPNDLYLKLEDVTRTFNKPCIMDVKIGRKSYDPYASSEKIQQQVSKYPLMEEIGFLVLGMRVYHAHSDSYETHNQHYGRSLTKETIKDGVSRFFHNGYCLRRDAVAASIRKIEKILQWFENQKQLHFYASSLLFVYEGSSQPIAKRLSDGTFSEKRFVPKGQLSEEEVLEYNNNIHLLSSTENGKVEAPVGKKSLAKMYVRHKVYSKKHHSQISLKVENMEQDNVWKSSTCVSQEHLNGNVLPQLEKVFCHLPTELTENVEVRMIDFAHVFPSNTKDEGYVYGLKHLITVLQNILDN
;
A
#
# COMPACT_ATOMS: atom_id res chain seq x y z
N MET A 1 68.19 -16.96 48.12
CA MET A 1 67.28 -16.42 47.07
C MET A 1 68.02 -16.55 45.75
N ALA A 2 67.47 -17.27 44.77
CA ALA A 2 68.15 -17.58 43.52
C ALA A 2 67.45 -16.87 42.35
N THR A 3 68.24 -16.30 41.44
CA THR A 3 67.78 -15.62 40.23
C THR A 3 67.44 -16.62 39.13
N GLU A 4 66.34 -16.42 38.41
CA GLU A 4 65.96 -17.27 37.28
C GLU A 4 66.93 -17.09 36.08
N PRO A 5 67.37 -18.18 35.43
CA PRO A 5 68.10 -18.12 34.16
C PRO A 5 67.14 -18.01 32.96
N PRO A 6 67.57 -17.42 31.82
CA PRO A 6 66.73 -17.23 30.64
C PRO A 6 66.42 -18.53 29.87
N PRO A 7 65.33 -18.57 29.08
CA PRO A 7 64.88 -19.78 28.40
C PRO A 7 65.78 -20.21 27.22
N PRO A 8 65.93 -21.53 26.97
CA PRO A 8 66.71 -22.07 25.86
C PRO A 8 66.02 -21.91 24.49
N ARG A 9 66.82 -21.93 23.41
CA ARG A 9 66.36 -21.84 22.01
C ARG A 9 65.86 -23.19 21.46
N PRO A 10 64.98 -23.19 20.44
CA PRO A 10 64.42 -24.42 19.86
C PRO A 10 65.45 -25.28 19.11
N LEU A 11 65.15 -26.58 18.99
CA LEU A 11 65.95 -27.58 18.28
C LEU A 11 65.43 -27.82 16.84
N PRO A 12 66.30 -28.28 15.91
CA PRO A 12 65.98 -28.43 14.48
C PRO A 12 65.13 -29.68 14.14
N PRO A 13 64.51 -29.73 12.95
CA PRO A 13 63.70 -30.86 12.50
C PRO A 13 64.54 -32.07 12.03
N PRO A 14 63.98 -33.30 12.08
CA PRO A 14 64.64 -34.49 11.54
C PRO A 14 64.45 -34.64 10.02
N GLU A 15 65.52 -35.04 9.31
CA GLU A 15 65.50 -35.25 7.85
C GLU A 15 65.22 -36.71 7.43
N GLY A 16 64.40 -36.85 6.40
CA GLY A 16 64.64 -37.70 5.22
C GLY A 16 64.92 -39.21 5.37
N ARG A 17 63.97 -40.04 4.89
CA ARG A 17 64.29 -41.28 4.15
C ARG A 17 63.41 -41.46 2.90
N SER A 18 64.03 -42.03 1.87
CA SER A 18 63.55 -42.45 0.54
C SER A 18 64.65 -43.40 -0.01
N PRO A 19 64.55 -44.10 -1.17
CA PRO A 19 63.53 -44.12 -2.24
C PRO A 19 62.98 -45.60 -2.39
N PRO A 20 62.59 -46.19 -3.55
CA PRO A 20 62.40 -45.67 -4.91
C PRO A 20 61.12 -46.09 -5.71
N GLY A 21 60.75 -45.21 -6.65
CA GLY A 21 60.51 -45.49 -8.08
C GLY A 21 59.48 -46.54 -8.54
N GLY A 22 58.44 -46.09 -9.27
CA GLY A 22 57.72 -46.96 -10.22
C GLY A 22 56.34 -46.44 -10.68
N ALA A 23 56.14 -46.41 -12.01
CA ALA A 23 54.86 -46.22 -12.74
C ALA A 23 54.13 -44.87 -12.58
N ALA A 24 53.33 -44.51 -13.61
CA ALA A 24 52.67 -43.21 -13.74
C ALA A 24 51.17 -43.27 -13.41
N ALA A 25 50.64 -42.18 -12.85
CA ALA A 25 49.20 -41.97 -12.65
C ALA A 25 48.53 -41.35 -13.89
N PRO A 26 47.26 -41.66 -14.19
CA PRO A 26 46.56 -41.18 -15.38
C PRO A 26 46.12 -39.71 -15.29
N ALA A 27 45.85 -39.11 -16.45
CA ALA A 27 45.42 -37.72 -16.59
C ALA A 27 44.05 -37.42 -15.96
N PRO A 28 43.79 -36.19 -15.48
CA PRO A 28 42.51 -35.80 -14.92
C PRO A 28 41.39 -35.78 -15.98
N PRO A 29 40.13 -36.13 -15.61
CA PRO A 29 39.00 -36.12 -16.52
C PRO A 29 38.65 -34.70 -17.00
N PRO A 30 38.08 -34.54 -18.21
CA PRO A 30 37.83 -33.24 -18.82
C PRO A 30 36.79 -32.40 -18.05
N ALA A 31 36.99 -31.08 -18.05
CA ALA A 31 36.14 -30.14 -17.34
C ALA A 31 34.68 -30.19 -17.82
N ASN A 32 33.76 -30.46 -16.89
CA ASN A 32 32.33 -30.49 -17.17
C ASN A 32 31.85 -29.09 -17.62
N ARG A 33 31.35 -29.00 -18.87
CA ARG A 33 30.91 -27.72 -19.47
C ARG A 33 29.68 -27.21 -18.74
N ARG A 34 29.78 -26.03 -18.11
CA ARG A 34 28.61 -25.30 -17.59
C ARG A 34 27.64 -25.01 -18.76
N PRO A 35 26.34 -25.30 -18.65
CA PRO A 35 25.36 -24.77 -19.59
C PRO A 35 25.30 -23.24 -19.46
N LYS A 36 25.16 -22.53 -20.58
CA LYS A 36 24.95 -21.08 -20.59
C LYS A 36 23.52 -20.75 -20.11
N PRO A 37 23.31 -19.69 -19.32
CA PRO A 37 21.97 -19.16 -19.09
C PRO A 37 21.49 -18.38 -20.32
N HIS A 38 20.89 -19.09 -21.28
CA HIS A 38 20.09 -18.48 -22.35
C HIS A 38 18.66 -19.03 -22.28
N GLY A 39 17.69 -18.13 -22.44
CA GLY A 39 16.28 -18.41 -22.18
C GLY A 39 15.79 -17.66 -20.96
N ALA A 40 15.20 -16.48 -21.18
CA ALA A 40 14.18 -15.98 -20.26
C ALA A 40 13.06 -17.04 -20.15
N PRO A 41 12.32 -17.11 -19.03
CA PRO A 41 11.21 -18.04 -18.92
C PRO A 41 10.24 -17.77 -20.07
N ALA A 42 10.09 -18.74 -20.97
CA ALA A 42 9.13 -18.64 -22.05
C ALA A 42 7.75 -18.49 -21.41
N TRP A 43 7.03 -17.42 -21.75
CA TRP A 43 5.66 -17.23 -21.35
C TRP A 43 4.82 -18.29 -22.05
N THR A 44 4.73 -19.49 -21.45
CA THR A 44 3.74 -20.50 -21.79
C THR A 44 2.39 -19.86 -21.54
N GLY A 45 1.79 -19.34 -22.61
CA GLY A 45 0.64 -18.46 -22.57
C GLY A 45 -0.61 -19.19 -22.09
N ASP A 46 -0.70 -19.38 -20.78
CA ASP A 46 -1.88 -19.91 -20.12
C ASP A 46 -2.99 -18.86 -20.24
N LYS A 47 -3.75 -18.98 -21.33
CA LYS A 47 -4.86 -18.10 -21.68
C LYS A 47 -6.07 -18.39 -20.80
N HIS A 48 -5.89 -18.23 -19.49
CA HIS A 48 -6.93 -17.69 -18.63
C HIS A 48 -7.42 -16.39 -19.26
N ARG A 49 -8.51 -16.49 -20.05
CA ARG A 49 -9.25 -15.34 -20.54
C ARG A 49 -9.64 -14.51 -19.33
N PHE A 50 -9.01 -13.34 -19.17
CA PHE A 50 -9.37 -12.30 -18.22
C PHE A 50 -10.89 -12.21 -18.13
N LEU A 51 -11.46 -12.35 -16.93
CA LEU A 51 -12.88 -12.70 -16.73
C LEU A 51 -13.78 -11.66 -17.42
N ASN A 52 -14.35 -12.02 -18.58
CA ASN A 52 -15.04 -11.08 -19.50
C ASN A 52 -14.29 -9.74 -19.72
N GLY A 53 -12.96 -9.79 -19.86
CA GLY A 53 -12.11 -8.61 -20.07
C GLY A 53 -11.65 -7.91 -18.80
N CYS A 54 -11.96 -8.40 -17.60
CA CYS A 54 -11.51 -7.79 -16.35
C CYS A 54 -10.00 -8.00 -16.12
N LEU A 55 -9.25 -6.90 -16.07
CA LEU A 55 -7.80 -6.89 -15.83
C LEU A 55 -7.48 -6.87 -14.32
N PRO A 56 -6.29 -7.27 -13.87
CA PRO A 56 -5.82 -6.94 -12.52
C PRO A 56 -5.78 -5.42 -12.32
N LEU A 57 -6.20 -4.91 -11.16
CA LEU A 57 -6.17 -3.47 -10.88
C LEU A 57 -4.71 -2.96 -10.87
N PRO A 58 -4.28 -2.13 -11.86
CA PRO A 58 -2.85 -1.91 -12.12
C PRO A 58 -2.13 -1.09 -11.04
N HIS A 59 -2.88 -0.42 -10.16
CA HIS A 59 -2.33 0.52 -9.17
C HIS A 59 -2.63 0.07 -7.72
N GLN A 60 -2.95 -1.21 -7.50
CA GLN A 60 -3.25 -1.75 -6.17
C GLN A 60 -2.04 -1.71 -5.22
N VAL A 61 -2.09 -0.88 -4.17
CA VAL A 61 -0.97 -0.68 -3.22
C VAL A 61 -0.94 -1.66 -2.04
N ALA A 62 -2.08 -2.27 -1.71
CA ALA A 62 -2.27 -3.08 -0.50
C ALA A 62 -3.39 -4.12 -0.67
N GLY A 63 -3.67 -4.92 0.37
CA GLY A 63 -4.64 -6.01 0.33
C GLY A 63 -4.11 -7.28 -0.35
N HIS A 64 -5.02 -8.11 -0.84
CA HIS A 64 -4.68 -9.35 -1.55
C HIS A 64 -4.40 -9.02 -3.03
N MET A 65 -3.19 -9.29 -3.52
CA MET A 65 -2.75 -8.88 -4.86
C MET A 65 -2.87 -10.03 -5.86
N TYR A 66 -3.36 -9.75 -7.07
CA TYR A 66 -3.45 -10.74 -8.14
C TYR A 66 -2.07 -11.38 -8.42
N GLY A 67 -2.03 -12.72 -8.50
CA GLY A 67 -0.81 -13.49 -8.79
C GLY A 67 0.10 -13.75 -7.59
N LYS A 68 -0.02 -13.00 -6.48
CA LYS A 68 0.57 -13.37 -5.17
C LYS A 68 -0.46 -14.16 -4.35
N ASP A 69 -1.67 -13.62 -4.27
CA ASP A 69 -2.86 -14.34 -3.87
C ASP A 69 -3.61 -14.79 -5.13
N LYS A 70 -4.38 -15.89 -5.03
CA LYS A 70 -5.37 -16.26 -6.07
C LYS A 70 -6.57 -15.29 -6.16
N VAL A 71 -6.56 -14.26 -5.32
CA VAL A 71 -7.69 -13.42 -4.92
C VAL A 71 -7.26 -11.96 -5.07
N GLY A 72 -7.22 -11.46 -6.31
CA GLY A 72 -6.87 -10.06 -6.59
C GLY A 72 -8.08 -9.14 -6.57
N ILE A 73 -7.84 -7.82 -6.51
CA ILE A 73 -8.82 -6.85 -7.00
C ILE A 73 -8.66 -6.77 -8.52
N LEU A 74 -9.77 -6.92 -9.24
CA LEU A 74 -9.82 -6.76 -10.69
C LEU A 74 -10.47 -5.42 -11.04
N GLN A 75 -10.11 -4.84 -12.16
CA GLN A 75 -10.79 -3.71 -12.78
C GLN A 75 -11.68 -4.24 -13.91
N HIS A 76 -12.94 -3.82 -13.94
CA HIS A 76 -13.96 -4.23 -14.91
C HIS A 76 -14.12 -3.15 -16.01
N PRO A 77 -14.36 -3.50 -17.29
CA PRO A 77 -14.32 -2.55 -18.42
C PRO A 77 -15.26 -1.34 -18.37
N ASP A 78 -16.29 -1.34 -17.51
CA ASP A 78 -17.15 -0.18 -17.26
C ASP A 78 -16.51 0.87 -16.32
N GLY A 79 -15.31 0.62 -15.80
CA GLY A 79 -14.59 1.44 -14.83
C GLY A 79 -15.14 1.32 -13.40
N THR A 80 -15.43 0.09 -12.99
CA THR A 80 -15.65 -0.34 -11.60
C THR A 80 -14.56 -1.33 -11.20
N VAL A 81 -14.38 -1.57 -9.89
CA VAL A 81 -13.54 -2.66 -9.39
C VAL A 81 -14.37 -3.84 -8.90
N LEU A 82 -13.84 -5.05 -9.08
CA LEU A 82 -14.36 -6.30 -8.58
C LEU A 82 -13.46 -6.80 -7.46
N LYS A 83 -13.95 -6.75 -6.22
CA LYS A 83 -13.26 -7.29 -5.05
C LYS A 83 -13.82 -8.66 -4.71
N GLN A 84 -13.04 -9.73 -4.92
CA GLN A 84 -13.48 -11.10 -4.64
C GLN A 84 -13.78 -11.29 -3.15
N LEU A 85 -14.84 -12.04 -2.81
CA LEU A 85 -15.16 -12.32 -1.41
C LEU A 85 -14.06 -13.14 -0.73
N GLN A 86 -13.59 -12.66 0.42
CA GLN A 86 -12.64 -13.38 1.25
C GLN A 86 -13.29 -14.63 1.88
N PRO A 87 -12.53 -15.70 2.19
CA PRO A 87 -13.07 -16.89 2.84
C PRO A 87 -13.87 -16.58 4.13
N PRO A 88 -14.97 -17.31 4.42
CA PRO A 88 -15.81 -17.06 5.58
C PRO A 88 -15.03 -17.02 6.91
N PRO A 89 -15.44 -16.17 7.87
CA PRO A 89 -16.61 -15.28 7.84
C PRO A 89 -16.40 -13.94 7.10
N ARG A 90 -15.19 -13.66 6.61
CA ARG A 90 -14.77 -12.31 6.17
C ARG A 90 -15.54 -11.75 4.98
N GLY A 91 -15.58 -12.49 3.86
CA GLY A 91 -16.29 -12.06 2.64
C GLY A 91 -17.81 -11.92 2.85
N PRO A 92 -18.50 -12.90 3.47
CA PRO A 92 -19.91 -12.76 3.83
C PRO A 92 -20.20 -11.54 4.70
N ARG A 93 -19.36 -11.24 5.70
CA ARG A 93 -19.52 -10.05 6.56
C ARG A 93 -19.34 -8.74 5.78
N GLU A 94 -18.39 -8.68 4.84
CA GLU A 94 -18.21 -7.49 3.99
C GLU A 94 -19.38 -7.30 3.01
N LEU A 95 -19.94 -8.39 2.47
CA LEU A 95 -21.15 -8.38 1.65
C LEU A 95 -22.38 -7.93 2.45
N GLU A 96 -22.57 -8.46 3.66
CA GLU A 96 -23.66 -8.07 4.57
C GLU A 96 -23.55 -6.58 4.98
N PHE A 97 -22.34 -6.08 5.22
CA PHE A 97 -22.10 -4.66 5.48
C PHE A 97 -22.52 -3.79 4.28
N TYR A 98 -22.02 -4.06 3.07
CA TYR A 98 -22.41 -3.26 1.90
C TYR A 98 -23.91 -3.37 1.60
N GLY A 99 -24.51 -4.56 1.75
CA GLY A 99 -25.95 -4.78 1.59
C GLY A 99 -26.79 -4.02 2.61
N MET A 100 -26.33 -3.90 3.86
CA MET A 100 -26.95 -3.08 4.90
C MET A 100 -26.83 -1.59 4.60
N VAL A 101 -25.62 -1.09 4.31
CA VAL A 101 -25.39 0.35 4.08
C VAL A 101 -26.12 0.84 2.82
N TYR A 102 -26.14 0.05 1.74
CA TYR A 102 -26.74 0.41 0.45
C TYR A 102 -28.14 -0.20 0.21
N ALA A 103 -28.84 -0.66 1.25
CA ALA A 103 -30.23 -1.10 1.13
C ALA A 103 -31.12 0.01 0.53
N ALA A 104 -32.00 -0.36 -0.40
CA ALA A 104 -32.83 0.59 -1.16
C ALA A 104 -33.90 1.29 -0.29
N ASP A 105 -34.34 0.60 0.76
CA ASP A 105 -35.30 0.98 1.79
C ASP A 105 -34.64 1.56 3.07
N CYS A 106 -33.33 1.83 3.03
CA CYS A 106 -32.58 2.34 4.18
C CYS A 106 -33.03 3.76 4.58
N GLY A 107 -33.80 3.88 5.66
CA GLY A 107 -34.18 5.14 6.30
C GLY A 107 -33.23 5.62 7.40
N ASP A 108 -32.14 4.90 7.69
CA ASP A 108 -31.18 5.25 8.74
C ASP A 108 -30.25 6.37 8.27
N SER A 109 -30.38 7.55 8.88
CA SER A 109 -29.57 8.73 8.56
C SER A 109 -28.06 8.53 8.77
N VAL A 110 -27.66 7.68 9.72
CA VAL A 110 -26.25 7.36 9.99
C VAL A 110 -25.66 6.55 8.84
N LEU A 111 -26.40 5.56 8.32
CA LEU A 111 -25.98 4.76 7.17
C LEU A 111 -26.08 5.54 5.85
N LEU A 112 -27.10 6.38 5.70
CA LEU A 112 -27.26 7.28 4.55
C LEU A 112 -26.13 8.31 4.46
N GLU A 113 -25.63 8.83 5.59
CA GLU A 113 -24.44 9.67 5.60
C GLU A 113 -23.17 8.86 5.31
N LEU A 114 -23.01 7.66 5.88
CA LEU A 114 -21.85 6.80 5.67
C LEU A 114 -21.56 6.53 4.18
N ARG A 115 -22.62 6.42 3.34
CA ARG A 115 -22.51 6.27 1.87
C ARG A 115 -21.63 7.33 1.19
N LYS A 116 -21.44 8.52 1.78
CA LYS A 116 -20.58 9.59 1.27
C LYS A 116 -19.08 9.25 1.34
N TYR A 117 -18.69 8.41 2.30
CA TYR A 117 -17.28 8.11 2.61
C TYR A 117 -16.83 6.73 2.08
N LEU A 118 -17.75 5.95 1.50
CA LEU A 118 -17.51 4.62 0.94
C LEU A 118 -17.39 4.68 -0.59
N PRO A 119 -16.72 3.72 -1.24
CA PRO A 119 -16.94 3.41 -2.65
C PRO A 119 -18.41 3.02 -2.88
N LYS A 120 -19.06 3.57 -3.91
CA LYS A 120 -20.42 3.16 -4.29
C LYS A 120 -20.48 1.66 -4.56
N TYR A 121 -21.51 1.02 -4.03
CA TYR A 121 -21.78 -0.40 -4.23
C TYR A 121 -22.76 -0.62 -5.37
N TYR A 122 -22.41 -1.53 -6.28
CA TYR A 122 -23.18 -1.86 -7.49
C TYR A 122 -23.76 -3.29 -7.42
N GLY A 123 -23.84 -3.87 -6.22
CA GLY A 123 -24.26 -5.26 -6.01
C GLY A 123 -23.10 -6.26 -6.10
N THR A 124 -23.46 -7.54 -6.10
CA THR A 124 -22.55 -8.65 -6.36
C THR A 124 -22.42 -8.93 -7.86
N TRP A 125 -21.26 -9.45 -8.26
CA TRP A 125 -20.99 -9.91 -9.61
C TRP A 125 -20.31 -11.29 -9.55
N SER A 126 -20.65 -12.17 -10.48
CA SER A 126 -19.93 -13.42 -10.75
C SER A 126 -19.68 -13.55 -12.25
N PRO A 127 -18.56 -14.13 -12.69
CA PRO A 127 -18.33 -14.40 -14.11
C PRO A 127 -19.31 -15.48 -14.60
N PRO A 128 -19.91 -15.36 -15.82
CA PRO A 128 -20.85 -16.37 -16.32
C PRO A 128 -20.30 -17.80 -16.42
N SER A 129 -18.97 -17.94 -16.54
CA SER A 129 -18.26 -19.22 -16.58
C SER A 129 -18.01 -19.86 -15.21
N ALA A 130 -18.15 -19.10 -14.11
CA ALA A 130 -17.93 -19.58 -12.74
C ALA A 130 -18.83 -18.82 -11.76
N PRO A 131 -20.15 -19.12 -11.71
CA PRO A 131 -21.11 -18.36 -10.89
C PRO A 131 -20.81 -18.40 -9.38
N ASN A 132 -20.03 -19.39 -8.93
CA ASN A 132 -19.58 -19.52 -7.54
C ASN A 132 -18.49 -18.52 -7.14
N ASP A 133 -17.76 -17.95 -8.10
CA ASP A 133 -16.71 -16.95 -7.84
C ASP A 133 -17.37 -15.58 -7.66
N LEU A 134 -17.77 -15.28 -6.43
CA LEU A 134 -18.52 -14.07 -6.10
C LEU A 134 -17.60 -12.88 -5.77
N TYR A 135 -17.91 -11.72 -6.36
CA TYR A 135 -17.21 -10.45 -6.18
C TYR A 135 -18.19 -9.37 -5.72
N LEU A 136 -17.68 -8.40 -4.94
CA LEU A 136 -18.33 -7.11 -4.71
C LEU A 136 -17.97 -6.18 -5.88
N LYS A 137 -18.97 -5.60 -6.54
CA LYS A 137 -18.77 -4.59 -7.59
C LYS A 137 -18.82 -3.20 -6.98
N LEU A 138 -17.71 -2.47 -7.06
CA LEU A 138 -17.46 -1.23 -6.31
C LEU A 138 -16.96 -0.11 -7.23
N GLU A 139 -17.14 1.14 -6.81
CA GLU A 139 -16.55 2.32 -7.45
C GLU A 139 -15.02 2.24 -7.51
N ASP A 140 -14.45 2.48 -8.69
CA ASP A 140 -13.00 2.71 -8.81
C ASP A 140 -12.68 4.16 -8.42
N VAL A 141 -12.24 4.33 -7.17
CA VAL A 141 -11.84 5.63 -6.59
C VAL A 141 -10.67 6.26 -7.35
N THR A 142 -9.89 5.49 -8.12
CA THR A 142 -8.75 5.99 -8.91
C THR A 142 -9.14 6.43 -10.33
N ARG A 143 -10.40 6.24 -10.75
CA ARG A 143 -10.84 6.43 -12.15
C ARG A 143 -10.66 7.85 -12.68
N THR A 144 -10.88 8.86 -11.85
CA THR A 144 -10.88 10.27 -12.25
C THR A 144 -9.48 10.91 -12.30
N PHE A 145 -8.43 10.13 -12.03
CA PHE A 145 -7.06 10.60 -11.88
C PHE A 145 -6.19 10.14 -13.06
N ASN A 146 -5.32 11.03 -13.55
CA ASN A 146 -4.39 10.75 -14.65
C ASN A 146 -3.12 10.04 -14.15
N LYS A 147 -2.48 10.56 -13.11
CA LYS A 147 -1.33 9.93 -12.44
C LYS A 147 -1.63 9.78 -10.94
N PRO A 148 -2.48 8.81 -10.54
CA PRO A 148 -2.93 8.68 -9.16
C PRO A 148 -1.80 8.29 -8.19
N CYS A 149 -1.48 9.19 -7.26
CA CYS A 149 -0.80 8.83 -6.02
C CYS A 149 -1.81 8.14 -5.10
N ILE A 150 -1.50 6.96 -4.57
CA ILE A 150 -2.42 6.15 -3.76
C ILE A 150 -1.74 5.71 -2.46
N MET A 151 -2.43 5.76 -1.32
CA MET A 151 -1.97 5.20 -0.05
C MET A 151 -3.12 4.53 0.72
N ASP A 152 -2.86 3.32 1.23
CA ASP A 152 -3.76 2.60 2.14
C ASP A 152 -3.26 2.76 3.57
N VAL A 153 -4.10 3.32 4.46
CA VAL A 153 -3.81 3.46 5.89
C VAL A 153 -4.87 2.75 6.72
N LYS A 154 -4.47 1.66 7.39
CA LYS A 154 -5.30 0.96 8.36
C LYS A 154 -5.53 1.83 9.59
N ILE A 155 -6.77 1.99 10.00
CA ILE A 155 -7.14 2.81 11.16
C ILE A 155 -7.58 1.91 12.32
N GLY A 156 -7.35 2.39 13.55
CA GLY A 156 -7.85 1.80 14.78
C GLY A 156 -6.74 1.30 15.68
N ARG A 157 -6.83 1.59 16.99
CA ARG A 157 -5.90 1.06 18.02
C ARG A 157 -5.81 -0.49 18.05
N LYS A 158 -6.74 -1.21 17.42
CA LYS A 158 -6.78 -2.68 17.35
C LYS A 158 -7.03 -3.16 15.92
N SER A 159 -6.07 -3.94 15.41
CA SER A 159 -6.10 -4.54 14.08
C SER A 159 -6.68 -5.96 14.05
N TYR A 160 -7.29 -6.39 15.16
CA TYR A 160 -8.01 -7.66 15.36
C TYR A 160 -9.45 -7.38 15.84
N ASP A 161 -10.37 -8.29 15.55
CA ASP A 161 -11.80 -8.14 15.91
C ASP A 161 -12.15 -8.79 17.27
N PRO A 162 -13.33 -8.51 17.85
CA PRO A 162 -13.73 -9.01 19.19
C PRO A 162 -13.85 -10.52 19.33
N TYR A 163 -13.84 -11.27 18.21
CA TYR A 163 -13.96 -12.73 18.17
C TYR A 163 -12.66 -13.40 17.67
N ALA A 164 -11.57 -12.64 17.54
CA ALA A 164 -10.26 -13.17 17.20
C ALA A 164 -9.72 -14.08 18.32
N SER A 165 -9.17 -15.24 17.95
CA SER A 165 -8.50 -16.13 18.91
C SER A 165 -7.20 -15.52 19.44
N SER A 166 -6.71 -16.00 20.59
CA SER A 166 -5.47 -15.51 21.22
C SER A 166 -4.26 -15.51 20.27
N GLU A 167 -4.13 -16.55 19.43
CA GLU A 167 -3.07 -16.65 18.42
C GLU A 167 -3.26 -15.62 17.30
N LYS A 168 -4.52 -15.32 16.93
CA LYS A 168 -4.84 -14.32 15.91
C LYS A 168 -4.59 -12.89 16.41
N ILE A 169 -4.92 -12.62 17.67
CA ILE A 169 -4.59 -11.37 18.38
C ILE A 169 -3.07 -11.20 18.43
N GLN A 170 -2.34 -12.21 18.94
CA GLN A 170 -0.87 -12.18 19.00
C GLN A 170 -0.25 -11.99 17.61
N GLN A 171 -0.78 -12.62 16.55
CA GLN A 171 -0.34 -12.41 15.17
C GLN A 171 -0.59 -10.99 14.65
N GLN A 172 -1.66 -10.30 15.08
CA GLN A 172 -1.90 -8.92 14.65
C GLN A 172 -1.02 -7.93 15.42
N VAL A 173 -0.85 -8.15 16.72
CA VAL A 173 0.05 -7.33 17.57
C VAL A 173 1.51 -7.50 17.13
N SER A 174 1.99 -8.72 16.89
CA SER A 174 3.38 -8.96 16.46
C SER A 174 3.71 -8.42 15.06
N LYS A 175 2.70 -8.18 14.21
CA LYS A 175 2.89 -7.49 12.93
C LYS A 175 3.15 -6.01 13.08
N TYR A 176 2.60 -5.35 14.10
CA TYR A 176 2.85 -3.94 14.40
C TYR A 176 2.50 -3.64 15.87
N PRO A 177 3.45 -3.79 16.80
CA PRO A 177 3.18 -3.59 18.23
C PRO A 177 2.69 -2.18 18.57
N LEU A 178 3.13 -1.18 17.78
CA LEU A 178 2.75 0.22 17.92
C LEU A 178 1.31 0.52 17.46
N MET A 179 0.53 -0.45 16.96
CA MET A 179 -0.85 -0.19 16.50
C MET A 179 -1.73 0.42 17.60
N GLU A 180 -1.57 -0.01 18.86
CA GLU A 180 -2.35 0.54 19.99
C GLU A 180 -1.85 1.92 20.44
N GLU A 181 -0.67 2.35 20.00
CA GLU A 181 -0.04 3.60 20.45
C GLU A 181 -0.03 4.69 19.37
N ILE A 182 0.12 4.32 18.10
CA ILE A 182 0.00 5.21 16.93
C ILE A 182 -1.45 5.25 16.42
N GLY A 183 -2.25 4.21 16.65
CA GLY A 183 -3.67 4.17 16.26
C GLY A 183 -3.94 4.01 14.77
N PHE A 184 -2.90 3.98 13.92
CA PHE A 184 -2.99 3.71 12.49
C PHE A 184 -1.71 3.02 11.97
N LEU A 185 -1.77 2.47 10.75
CA LEU A 185 -0.65 1.80 10.07
C LEU A 185 -0.78 1.91 8.55
N VAL A 186 0.24 2.48 7.89
CA VAL A 186 0.34 2.46 6.42
C VAL A 186 0.51 1.01 5.92
N LEU A 187 -0.38 0.53 5.06
CA LEU A 187 -0.29 -0.81 4.45
C LEU A 187 0.50 -0.81 3.14
N GLY A 188 0.51 0.32 2.44
CA GLY A 188 1.29 0.53 1.23
C GLY A 188 0.96 1.87 0.57
N MET A 189 1.85 2.35 -0.29
CA MET A 189 1.63 3.53 -1.13
C MET A 189 2.33 3.42 -2.49
N ARG A 190 1.83 4.20 -3.46
CA ARG A 190 2.39 4.40 -4.80
C ARG A 190 2.36 5.91 -5.06
N VAL A 191 3.53 6.53 -5.18
CA VAL A 191 3.70 7.99 -5.27
C VAL A 191 4.28 8.34 -6.63
N TYR A 192 3.63 9.25 -7.36
CA TYR A 192 4.10 9.73 -8.65
C TYR A 192 5.23 10.76 -8.49
N HIS A 193 6.36 10.52 -9.14
CA HIS A 193 7.50 11.43 -9.20
C HIS A 193 7.52 12.17 -10.53
N ALA A 194 7.24 13.47 -10.48
CA ALA A 194 7.03 14.29 -11.67
C ALA A 194 8.31 14.58 -12.47
N HIS A 195 9.49 14.34 -11.89
CA HIS A 195 10.79 14.51 -12.57
C HIS A 195 11.17 13.34 -13.48
N SER A 196 10.49 12.18 -13.35
CA SER A 196 10.90 10.91 -13.96
C SER A 196 9.76 10.14 -14.64
N ASP A 197 8.56 10.74 -14.73
CA ASP A 197 7.29 10.09 -15.14
C ASP A 197 7.12 8.66 -14.58
N SER A 198 7.47 8.47 -13.32
CA SER A 198 7.56 7.15 -12.69
C SER A 198 7.00 7.14 -11.27
N TYR A 199 6.92 5.96 -10.67
CA TYR A 199 6.30 5.78 -9.35
C TYR A 199 7.25 5.13 -8.34
N GLU A 200 7.46 5.79 -7.20
CA GLU A 200 8.01 5.14 -6.00
C GLU A 200 6.90 4.32 -5.34
N THR A 201 7.21 3.10 -4.88
CA THR A 201 6.24 2.23 -4.21
C THR A 201 6.77 1.69 -2.89
N HIS A 202 5.90 1.68 -1.88
CA HIS A 202 6.17 1.10 -0.58
C HIS A 202 5.07 0.11 -0.20
N ASN A 203 5.47 -0.96 0.47
CA ASN A 203 4.59 -2.06 0.86
C ASN A 203 4.44 -2.15 2.38
N GLN A 204 3.71 -3.16 2.86
CA GLN A 204 3.44 -3.41 4.27
C GLN A 204 4.66 -3.45 5.22
N HIS A 205 5.88 -3.66 4.72
CA HIS A 205 7.09 -3.67 5.54
C HIS A 205 7.56 -2.25 5.87
N TYR A 206 7.36 -1.29 4.96
CA TYR A 206 7.67 0.13 5.18
C TYR A 206 6.84 0.70 6.33
N GLY A 207 5.51 0.62 6.26
CA GLY A 207 4.64 1.12 7.31
C GLY A 207 4.87 0.45 8.66
N ARG A 208 5.23 -0.85 8.67
CA ARG A 208 5.58 -1.58 9.90
C ARG A 208 6.93 -1.19 10.50
N SER A 209 7.82 -0.57 9.73
CA SER A 209 9.07 0.00 10.26
C SER A 209 8.92 1.41 10.82
N LEU A 210 7.78 2.08 10.60
CA LEU A 210 7.54 3.43 11.13
C LEU A 210 7.29 3.39 12.64
N THR A 211 8.06 4.20 13.37
CA THR A 211 7.97 4.46 14.81
C THR A 211 7.27 5.81 15.06
N LYS A 212 7.06 6.21 16.32
CA LYS A 212 6.47 7.54 16.64
C LYS A 212 7.31 8.69 16.06
N GLU A 213 8.62 8.53 16.10
CA GLU A 213 9.61 9.52 15.71
C GLU A 213 9.66 9.66 14.18
N THR A 214 9.39 8.57 13.45
CA THR A 214 9.48 8.49 11.99
C THR A 214 8.13 8.51 11.28
N ILE A 215 6.99 8.44 11.99
CA ILE A 215 5.65 8.43 11.39
C ILE A 215 5.34 9.71 10.59
N LYS A 216 5.85 10.87 11.04
CA LYS A 216 5.69 12.16 10.35
C LYS A 216 6.34 12.11 8.97
N ASP A 217 7.61 11.78 8.90
CA ASP A 217 8.35 11.73 7.62
C ASP A 217 7.86 10.57 6.74
N GLY A 218 7.43 9.46 7.36
CA GLY A 218 6.85 8.31 6.68
C GLY A 218 5.51 8.59 6.02
N VAL A 219 4.66 9.43 6.62
CA VAL A 219 3.41 9.92 6.00
C VAL A 219 3.71 11.08 5.03
N SER A 220 4.65 11.97 5.34
CA SER A 220 5.07 13.08 4.49
C SER A 220 5.54 12.62 3.11
N ARG A 221 6.26 11.48 3.05
CA ARG A 221 6.70 10.87 1.79
C ARG A 221 5.55 10.61 0.80
N PHE A 222 4.36 10.25 1.27
CA PHE A 222 3.21 10.04 0.38
C PHE A 222 2.88 11.28 -0.45
N PHE A 223 3.08 12.47 0.13
CA PHE A 223 2.71 13.75 -0.47
C PHE A 223 3.88 14.45 -1.19
N HIS A 224 5.06 13.83 -1.26
CA HIS A 224 6.24 14.44 -1.89
C HIS A 224 6.39 13.98 -3.35
N ASN A 225 6.14 14.86 -4.33
CA ASN A 225 6.11 14.50 -5.77
C ASN A 225 7.50 14.38 -6.42
N GLY A 226 8.55 14.19 -5.60
CA GLY A 226 9.96 14.24 -6.00
C GLY A 226 10.56 15.65 -6.12
N TYR A 227 9.76 16.72 -6.17
CA TYR A 227 10.24 18.12 -6.15
C TYR A 227 9.84 18.87 -4.89
N CYS A 228 8.59 18.72 -4.45
CA CYS A 228 8.02 19.46 -3.34
C CYS A 228 6.93 18.67 -2.60
N LEU A 229 6.63 19.11 -1.38
CA LEU A 229 5.50 18.64 -0.59
C LEU A 229 4.19 19.21 -1.14
N ARG A 230 3.25 18.34 -1.51
CA ARG A 230 1.88 18.66 -1.94
C ARG A 230 1.01 19.06 -0.74
N ARG A 231 1.31 20.23 -0.16
CA ARG A 231 0.55 20.84 0.95
C ARG A 231 -0.94 20.98 0.64
N ASP A 232 -1.29 21.21 -0.62
CA ASP A 232 -2.66 21.20 -1.14
C ASP A 232 -3.35 19.84 -0.91
N ALA A 233 -2.66 18.74 -1.23
CA ALA A 233 -3.18 17.40 -1.04
C ALA A 233 -3.27 17.00 0.44
N VAL A 234 -2.32 17.46 1.28
CA VAL A 234 -2.38 17.30 2.74
C VAL A 234 -3.58 18.04 3.34
N ALA A 235 -3.77 19.32 2.99
CA ALA A 235 -4.85 20.15 3.54
C ALA A 235 -6.26 19.72 3.07
N ALA A 236 -6.39 19.17 1.85
CA ALA A 236 -7.61 18.51 1.40
C ALA A 236 -7.83 17.15 2.10
N SER A 237 -6.76 16.37 2.31
CA SER A 237 -6.83 15.09 3.05
C SER A 237 -7.34 15.29 4.47
N ILE A 238 -6.79 16.27 5.22
CA ILE A 238 -7.25 16.63 6.58
C ILE A 238 -8.76 16.89 6.59
N ARG A 239 -9.25 17.79 5.73
CA ARG A 239 -10.67 18.17 5.68
C ARG A 239 -11.60 17.01 5.32
N LYS A 240 -11.13 16.03 4.52
CA LYS A 240 -11.90 14.80 4.24
C LYS A 240 -11.88 13.83 5.42
N ILE A 241 -10.75 13.65 6.12
CA ILE A 241 -10.69 12.86 7.35
C ILE A 241 -11.55 13.47 8.46
N GLU A 242 -11.57 14.80 8.61
CA GLU A 242 -12.40 15.51 9.59
C GLU A 242 -13.90 15.22 9.44
N LYS A 243 -14.40 15.01 8.21
CA LYS A 243 -15.79 14.60 7.98
C LYS A 243 -16.06 13.14 8.33
N ILE A 244 -15.10 12.25 8.08
CA ILE A 244 -15.17 10.86 8.53
C ILE A 244 -15.14 10.81 10.07
N LEU A 245 -14.27 11.60 10.71
CA LEU A 245 -14.21 11.74 12.17
C LEU A 245 -15.52 12.29 12.74
N GLN A 246 -16.08 13.34 12.13
CA GLN A 246 -17.37 13.91 12.53
C GLN A 246 -18.49 12.84 12.49
N TRP A 247 -18.51 11.97 11.48
CA TRP A 247 -19.45 10.84 11.44
C TRP A 247 -19.19 9.82 12.56
N PHE A 248 -17.93 9.41 12.77
CA PHE A 248 -17.54 8.47 13.83
C PHE A 248 -17.84 8.99 15.24
N GLU A 249 -17.75 10.30 15.48
CA GLU A 249 -18.07 10.88 16.79
C GLU A 249 -19.57 10.99 17.07
N ASN A 250 -20.42 10.98 16.04
CA ASN A 250 -21.88 11.07 16.18
C ASN A 250 -22.59 9.70 16.18
N GLN A 251 -21.96 8.65 15.65
CA GLN A 251 -22.51 7.29 15.62
C GLN A 251 -22.04 6.42 16.80
N LYS A 252 -22.84 5.41 17.17
CA LYS A 252 -22.51 4.39 18.19
C LYS A 252 -22.88 2.97 17.77
N GLN A 253 -23.30 2.78 16.52
CA GLN A 253 -23.96 1.57 16.03
C GLN A 253 -23.02 0.61 15.31
N LEU A 254 -21.81 1.06 14.94
CA LEU A 254 -20.82 0.25 14.22
C LEU A 254 -19.40 0.46 14.78
N HIS A 255 -18.67 -0.63 14.98
CA HIS A 255 -17.21 -0.63 15.20
C HIS A 255 -16.49 -1.22 13.98
N PHE A 256 -15.33 -0.66 13.64
CA PHE A 256 -14.61 -0.87 12.37
C PHE A 256 -13.19 -1.39 12.61
N TYR A 257 -13.05 -2.69 12.94
CA TYR A 257 -11.75 -3.30 13.15
C TYR A 257 -11.03 -3.54 11.82
N ALA A 258 -9.71 -3.32 11.81
CA ALA A 258 -8.83 -3.68 10.70
C ALA A 258 -9.22 -3.14 9.30
N SER A 259 -10.09 -2.12 9.22
CA SER A 259 -10.44 -1.42 7.98
C SER A 259 -9.48 -0.25 7.72
N SER A 260 -9.49 0.31 6.50
CA SER A 260 -8.54 1.34 6.08
C SER A 260 -9.22 2.59 5.52
N LEU A 261 -8.48 3.70 5.53
CA LEU A 261 -8.70 4.82 4.61
C LEU A 261 -7.80 4.65 3.39
N LEU A 262 -8.39 4.71 2.20
CA LEU A 262 -7.71 4.82 0.92
C LEU A 262 -7.62 6.29 0.54
N PHE A 263 -6.41 6.82 0.53
CA PHE A 263 -6.06 8.14 0.01
C PHE A 263 -5.71 8.02 -1.47
N VAL A 264 -6.24 8.93 -2.28
CA VAL A 264 -5.86 9.12 -3.68
C VAL A 264 -5.64 10.61 -3.93
N TYR A 265 -4.62 11.02 -4.68
CA TYR A 265 -4.52 12.40 -5.20
C TYR A 265 -3.87 12.45 -6.58
N GLU A 266 -4.10 13.55 -7.31
CA GLU A 266 -3.50 13.73 -8.64
C GLU A 266 -2.01 14.11 -8.54
N GLY A 267 -1.13 13.20 -8.96
CA GLY A 267 0.31 13.40 -8.98
C GLY A 267 0.77 14.38 -10.06
N SER A 268 0.10 14.42 -11.23
CA SER A 268 0.49 15.30 -12.32
C SER A 268 0.02 16.74 -12.06
N SER A 269 0.97 17.63 -11.74
CA SER A 269 0.71 19.07 -11.50
C SER A 269 0.44 19.88 -12.78
N GLN A 270 0.10 19.23 -13.90
CA GLN A 270 -0.32 19.95 -15.10
C GLN A 270 -1.71 20.54 -14.86
N PRO A 271 -1.93 21.85 -15.11
CA PRO A 271 -3.29 22.39 -15.11
C PRO A 271 -4.14 21.60 -16.10
N ILE A 272 -5.33 21.17 -15.68
CA ILE A 272 -6.32 20.65 -16.62
C ILE A 272 -6.78 21.83 -17.47
N ALA A 273 -6.06 22.05 -18.57
CA ALA A 273 -6.46 22.94 -19.63
C ALA A 273 -7.77 22.40 -20.20
N LYS A 274 -8.90 22.87 -19.65
CA LYS A 274 -10.23 22.65 -20.20
C LYS A 274 -10.15 23.06 -21.67
N ARG A 275 -10.16 22.08 -22.58
CA ARG A 275 -10.26 22.32 -24.01
C ARG A 275 -11.66 22.87 -24.26
N LEU A 276 -11.81 24.17 -24.06
CA LEU A 276 -12.88 24.96 -24.64
C LEU A 276 -12.75 24.76 -26.15
N SER A 277 -13.64 23.94 -26.69
CA SER A 277 -13.75 23.70 -28.12
C SER A 277 -14.36 24.94 -28.76
N ASP A 278 -13.49 25.82 -29.25
CA ASP A 278 -13.86 26.74 -30.32
C ASP A 278 -13.09 26.36 -31.59
N GLY A 279 -13.70 26.61 -32.74
CA GLY A 279 -13.25 26.08 -34.03
C GLY A 279 -12.22 26.95 -34.74
N THR A 280 -11.77 26.44 -35.89
CA THR A 280 -11.10 27.18 -36.99
C THR A 280 -9.56 27.27 -36.96
N PHE A 281 -8.95 26.28 -37.63
CA PHE A 281 -7.79 26.38 -38.53
C PHE A 281 -6.54 27.21 -38.14
N SER A 282 -5.39 26.53 -37.98
CA SER A 282 -4.37 26.41 -39.07
C SER A 282 -3.08 25.70 -38.62
N GLU A 283 -2.43 24.96 -39.52
CA GLU A 283 -1.06 24.47 -39.29
C GLU A 283 -0.03 25.61 -39.25
N LYS A 284 1.01 25.45 -38.42
CA LYS A 284 2.38 25.63 -38.92
C LYS A 284 3.36 24.68 -38.22
N ARG A 285 4.13 23.97 -39.06
CA ARG A 285 4.89 22.78 -38.72
C ARG A 285 6.36 23.15 -38.47
N PHE A 286 6.92 22.73 -37.34
CA PHE A 286 8.37 22.78 -37.07
C PHE A 286 8.86 21.39 -36.67
N VAL A 287 10.00 20.97 -37.24
CA VAL A 287 10.58 19.61 -37.06
C VAL A 287 12.09 19.72 -36.89
N PRO A 288 12.64 19.39 -35.71
CA PRO A 288 14.01 18.94 -35.55
C PRO A 288 14.16 17.48 -36.02
N LYS A 289 15.35 17.10 -36.52
CA LYS A 289 15.66 15.73 -36.94
C LYS A 289 16.54 15.01 -35.91
N GLY A 290 16.31 13.70 -35.75
CA GLY A 290 17.14 12.80 -34.95
C GLY A 290 16.71 12.75 -33.46
N GLN A 291 16.83 11.62 -32.76
CA GLN A 291 17.32 10.29 -33.16
C GLN A 291 16.61 9.23 -32.31
N LEU A 292 16.17 8.11 -32.90
CA LEU A 292 15.38 7.08 -32.22
C LEU A 292 16.26 5.94 -31.67
N SER A 293 16.03 5.55 -30.41
CA SER A 293 16.40 4.24 -29.86
C SER A 293 15.65 3.94 -28.56
N GLU A 294 15.21 2.69 -28.40
CA GLU A 294 14.53 2.09 -27.23
C GLU A 294 13.09 2.55 -26.90
N GLU A 295 12.35 1.63 -26.29
CA GLU A 295 10.88 1.64 -26.22
C GLU A 295 10.37 2.22 -24.90
N GLU A 296 10.06 3.53 -24.88
CA GLU A 296 9.36 4.16 -23.75
C GLU A 296 7.91 3.66 -23.65
N VAL A 297 7.69 2.62 -22.85
CA VAL A 297 6.36 2.13 -22.47
C VAL A 297 5.74 3.11 -21.47
N LEU A 298 5.15 4.19 -21.99
CA LEU A 298 4.46 5.21 -21.21
C LEU A 298 3.25 4.60 -20.48
N GLU A 299 3.37 4.39 -19.16
CA GLU A 299 2.25 3.97 -18.30
C GLU A 299 1.27 5.15 -18.12
N TYR A 300 0.38 5.30 -19.09
CA TYR A 300 -0.85 6.08 -18.97
C TYR A 300 -1.87 5.33 -18.13
N ASN A 301 -2.67 6.07 -17.37
CA ASN A 301 -3.82 5.48 -16.69
C ASN A 301 -4.94 5.22 -17.71
N ASN A 302 -5.12 3.96 -18.09
CA ASN A 302 -6.13 3.51 -19.07
C ASN A 302 -7.59 3.72 -18.61
N ASN A 303 -7.81 4.24 -17.39
CA ASN A 303 -9.12 4.58 -16.84
C ASN A 303 -9.92 5.62 -17.66
N ILE A 304 -9.25 6.40 -18.52
CA ILE A 304 -9.87 7.50 -19.31
C ILE A 304 -10.19 7.04 -20.75
N HIS A 305 -10.88 5.90 -20.90
CA HIS A 305 -11.49 5.54 -22.18
C HIS A 305 -12.87 6.19 -22.35
N LEU A 306 -13.03 6.98 -23.40
CA LEU A 306 -14.30 7.56 -23.83
C LEU A 306 -15.24 6.43 -24.32
N LEU A 307 -16.41 6.30 -23.71
CA LEU A 307 -17.33 5.20 -23.99
C LEU A 307 -18.05 5.35 -25.34
N SER A 308 -18.08 4.25 -26.09
CA SER A 308 -19.13 3.98 -27.08
C SER A 308 -19.51 2.49 -27.05
N SER A 309 -20.82 2.22 -27.11
CA SER A 309 -21.47 0.93 -27.39
C SER A 309 -21.58 -0.14 -26.26
N THR A 310 -22.81 -0.25 -25.75
CA THR A 310 -23.56 -1.49 -25.43
C THR A 310 -22.95 -2.59 -24.54
N GLU A 311 -23.42 -2.59 -23.29
CA GLU A 311 -24.13 -3.72 -22.64
C GLU A 311 -23.69 -5.17 -22.93
N ASN A 312 -23.23 -5.86 -21.87
CA ASN A 312 -23.69 -7.22 -21.53
C ASN A 312 -23.26 -7.60 -20.09
N GLY A 313 -24.22 -7.73 -19.18
CA GLY A 313 -23.93 -8.14 -17.78
C GLY A 313 -25.18 -8.13 -16.91
N LYS A 314 -25.63 -9.32 -16.49
CA LYS A 314 -26.86 -9.48 -15.72
C LYS A 314 -26.64 -9.05 -14.27
N VAL A 315 -27.27 -7.95 -13.85
CA VAL A 315 -27.36 -7.55 -12.45
C VAL A 315 -28.54 -8.32 -11.82
N GLU A 316 -28.28 -9.20 -10.87
CA GLU A 316 -29.34 -9.94 -10.17
C GLU A 316 -29.66 -9.33 -8.79
N ALA A 317 -30.95 -9.26 -8.48
CA ALA A 317 -31.50 -8.71 -7.24
C ALA A 317 -31.20 -9.63 -6.03
N PRO A 318 -31.24 -9.12 -4.78
CA PRO A 318 -30.77 -9.87 -3.61
C PRO A 318 -31.59 -11.15 -3.35
N VAL A 319 -30.96 -12.30 -3.57
CA VAL A 319 -31.54 -13.63 -3.26
C VAL A 319 -31.69 -13.80 -1.75
N GLY A 320 -32.91 -14.19 -1.33
CA GLY A 320 -33.29 -14.25 0.08
C GLY A 320 -32.51 -15.24 0.95
N LYS A 321 -32.53 -14.99 2.27
CA LYS A 321 -31.81 -15.72 3.33
C LYS A 321 -32.23 -17.20 3.47
N LYS A 322 -31.85 -18.09 2.53
CA LYS A 322 -32.13 -19.55 2.61
C LYS A 322 -31.30 -20.42 1.63
N SER A 323 -29.96 -20.41 1.73
CA SER A 323 -29.11 -21.35 0.96
C SER A 323 -27.77 -21.77 1.59
N LEU A 324 -27.11 -20.90 2.36
CA LEU A 324 -25.71 -21.07 2.82
C LEU A 324 -25.43 -22.23 3.83
N ALA A 325 -26.39 -23.11 4.10
CA ALA A 325 -26.34 -24.10 5.18
C ALA A 325 -25.77 -25.49 4.81
N LYS A 326 -25.21 -25.67 3.60
CA LYS A 326 -24.75 -26.99 3.10
C LYS A 326 -23.41 -27.00 2.35
N MET A 327 -22.28 -26.63 2.99
CA MET A 327 -20.95 -27.06 2.50
C MET A 327 -19.75 -26.87 3.46
N TYR A 328 -19.71 -27.48 4.67
CA TYR A 328 -18.45 -27.60 5.44
C TYR A 328 -18.34 -28.88 6.28
N VAL A 329 -17.80 -29.97 5.71
CA VAL A 329 -17.32 -31.14 6.47
C VAL A 329 -16.07 -31.76 5.81
N ARG A 330 -14.86 -31.26 6.12
CA ARG A 330 -13.65 -32.11 6.23
C ARG A 330 -12.43 -31.44 6.87
N HIS A 331 -11.59 -32.30 7.44
CA HIS A 331 -10.21 -32.12 7.94
C HIS A 331 -9.92 -31.17 9.13
N LYS A 332 -9.43 -31.82 10.19
CA LYS A 332 -8.69 -31.31 11.36
C LYS A 332 -7.56 -32.34 11.64
N VAL A 333 -6.56 -31.97 12.45
CA VAL A 333 -5.40 -32.79 12.92
C VAL A 333 -4.47 -33.31 11.80
N TYR A 334 -3.15 -33.49 11.97
CA TYR A 334 -2.19 -33.32 13.08
C TYR A 334 -1.09 -32.27 12.67
N SER A 335 -0.09 -31.85 13.46
CA SER A 335 0.56 -32.47 14.64
C SER A 335 1.12 -31.48 15.68
N LYS A 336 1.68 -32.01 16.78
CA LYS A 336 2.34 -31.30 17.90
C LYS A 336 3.86 -31.50 17.84
N LYS A 337 4.65 -30.58 18.43
CA LYS A 337 5.46 -30.82 19.66
C LYS A 337 6.34 -29.61 20.08
N HIS A 338 6.78 -29.71 21.34
CA HIS A 338 7.72 -28.93 22.19
C HIS A 338 9.00 -28.38 21.50
N HIS A 339 9.80 -27.48 22.07
CA HIS A 339 10.01 -27.18 23.51
C HIS A 339 10.30 -25.69 23.83
N SER A 340 10.93 -25.39 24.97
CA SER A 340 10.77 -24.13 25.72
C SER A 340 12.07 -23.50 26.27
N GLN A 341 12.00 -22.17 26.51
CA GLN A 341 12.87 -21.33 27.37
C GLN A 341 14.32 -21.09 26.91
N ILE A 342 14.97 -19.90 27.00
CA ILE A 342 14.90 -18.66 27.86
C ILE A 342 15.96 -18.65 28.99
N SER A 343 16.52 -17.46 29.27
CA SER A 343 17.41 -17.06 30.40
C SER A 343 18.89 -17.44 30.24
N LEU A 344 19.91 -16.68 30.70
CA LEU A 344 20.04 -15.41 31.47
C LEU A 344 20.99 -14.43 30.70
N LYS A 345 21.00 -13.08 30.85
CA LYS A 345 21.34 -12.19 32.00
C LYS A 345 22.82 -12.35 32.47
N VAL A 346 23.62 -11.30 32.81
CA VAL A 346 23.31 -9.88 33.08
C VAL A 346 24.55 -8.91 33.07
N GLU A 347 24.30 -7.60 32.81
CA GLU A 347 24.95 -6.34 33.33
C GLU A 347 26.42 -5.88 33.09
N ASN A 348 26.55 -4.53 33.11
CA ASN A 348 27.66 -3.63 33.51
C ASN A 348 28.89 -3.36 32.60
N MET A 349 29.54 -2.18 32.65
CA MET A 349 29.10 -0.78 32.98
C MET A 349 30.25 0.21 32.65
N GLU A 350 29.94 1.36 32.03
CA GLU A 350 30.86 2.52 31.82
C GLU A 350 32.16 2.22 31.03
N GLN A 351 32.98 3.16 30.54
CA GLN A 351 33.05 4.65 30.54
C GLN A 351 33.62 5.06 29.13
N ASP A 352 34.02 6.26 28.68
CA ASP A 352 34.26 7.64 29.17
C ASP A 352 34.36 8.59 27.92
N ASN A 353 34.62 9.89 28.13
CA ASN A 353 35.20 10.93 27.23
C ASN A 353 34.27 11.99 26.59
N VAL A 354 34.64 13.26 26.84
CA VAL A 354 33.94 14.49 26.42
C VAL A 354 34.97 15.54 25.95
N TRP A 355 34.79 16.16 24.77
CA TRP A 355 35.27 17.55 24.55
C TRP A 355 34.58 18.35 23.41
N LYS A 356 33.71 19.27 23.83
CA LYS A 356 33.45 20.66 23.34
C LYS A 356 33.55 21.04 21.84
N SER A 357 32.38 21.44 21.31
CA SER A 357 31.98 22.73 20.72
C SER A 357 33.01 23.71 20.09
N SER A 358 32.59 24.38 19.00
CA SER A 358 33.13 25.68 18.52
C SER A 358 32.14 26.45 17.63
N THR A 359 32.30 27.77 17.54
CA THR A 359 31.38 28.77 16.92
C THR A 359 32.18 30.04 16.54
N CYS A 360 31.79 30.90 15.58
CA CYS A 360 30.78 30.85 14.51
C CYS A 360 31.13 31.95 13.44
N VAL A 361 30.23 32.90 13.15
CA VAL A 361 30.42 34.11 12.30
C VAL A 361 30.44 33.82 10.77
N SER A 362 30.45 34.87 9.93
CA SER A 362 29.51 35.05 8.79
C SER A 362 30.09 35.75 7.52
N GLN A 363 29.20 36.22 6.62
CA GLN A 363 29.40 37.00 5.36
C GLN A 363 29.84 36.17 4.11
N GLU A 364 29.46 36.50 2.85
CA GLU A 364 28.64 37.62 2.32
C GLU A 364 27.80 37.25 1.05
N HIS A 365 27.12 38.25 0.44
CA HIS A 365 26.06 38.17 -0.58
C HIS A 365 26.49 37.82 -2.03
N LEU A 366 25.55 37.22 -2.78
CA LEU A 366 25.17 37.68 -4.14
C LEU A 366 23.64 37.55 -4.34
N ASN A 367 23.10 38.23 -5.36
CA ASN A 367 21.67 38.58 -5.48
C ASN A 367 20.92 37.80 -6.59
N GLY A 368 19.61 37.55 -6.45
CA GLY A 368 18.85 36.64 -7.33
C GLY A 368 17.31 36.72 -7.27
N ASN A 369 16.73 37.93 -7.17
CA ASN A 369 15.27 38.13 -7.02
C ASN A 369 14.43 37.77 -8.27
N VAL A 370 14.12 36.48 -8.46
CA VAL A 370 13.12 36.03 -9.48
C VAL A 370 12.09 35.03 -8.91
N LEU A 371 12.50 34.11 -8.03
CA LEU A 371 11.62 33.04 -7.52
C LEU A 371 10.42 33.51 -6.66
N PRO A 372 10.57 34.46 -5.69
CA PRO A 372 9.47 34.80 -4.76
C PRO A 372 8.25 35.50 -5.37
N GLN A 373 8.31 35.87 -6.65
CA GLN A 373 7.18 36.52 -7.34
C GLN A 373 6.22 35.51 -7.98
N LEU A 374 6.68 34.29 -8.31
CA LEU A 374 5.80 33.24 -8.86
C LEU A 374 4.85 32.67 -7.80
N GLU A 375 5.31 32.51 -6.55
CA GLU A 375 4.46 32.02 -5.45
C GLU A 375 3.26 32.93 -5.19
N LYS A 376 3.44 34.26 -5.26
CA LYS A 376 2.38 35.24 -4.99
C LYS A 376 1.26 35.30 -6.03
N VAL A 377 1.45 34.74 -7.23
CA VAL A 377 0.41 34.74 -8.28
C VAL A 377 -0.59 33.58 -8.10
N PHE A 378 -0.21 32.50 -7.40
CA PHE A 378 -1.07 31.32 -7.24
C PHE A 378 -2.10 31.42 -6.10
N CYS A 379 -2.04 32.44 -5.24
CA CYS A 379 -2.84 32.49 -4.01
C CYS A 379 -4.29 32.97 -4.18
N HIS A 380 -4.71 33.48 -5.35
CA HIS A 380 -6.03 34.10 -5.55
C HIS A 380 -6.75 33.61 -6.83
N LEU A 381 -7.40 32.44 -6.73
CA LEU A 381 -8.43 31.98 -7.67
C LEU A 381 -9.66 31.49 -6.88
N PRO A 382 -10.90 31.59 -7.39
CA PRO A 382 -12.11 31.33 -6.59
C PRO A 382 -12.29 29.89 -6.09
N THR A 383 -12.95 29.78 -4.94
CA THR A 383 -13.18 28.54 -4.18
C THR A 383 -14.24 27.61 -4.80
N GLU A 384 -14.00 27.11 -6.02
CA GLU A 384 -14.77 25.96 -6.55
C GLU A 384 -13.99 25.09 -7.56
N LEU A 385 -12.65 25.07 -7.47
CA LEU A 385 -11.86 24.00 -8.08
C LEU A 385 -12.10 22.70 -7.33
N THR A 386 -12.51 21.65 -8.05
CA THR A 386 -12.64 20.30 -7.49
C THR A 386 -11.29 19.85 -6.95
N GLU A 387 -11.22 19.59 -5.65
CA GLU A 387 -10.00 19.09 -5.01
C GLU A 387 -9.71 17.69 -5.55
N ASN A 388 -8.64 17.56 -6.34
CA ASN A 388 -8.16 16.31 -6.91
C ASN A 388 -7.47 15.45 -5.84
N VAL A 389 -8.24 15.10 -4.81
CA VAL A 389 -7.91 14.27 -3.66
C VAL A 389 -9.16 13.51 -3.27
N GLU A 390 -9.08 12.21 -3.03
CA GLU A 390 -10.14 11.40 -2.44
C GLU A 390 -9.65 10.69 -1.18
N VAL A 391 -10.53 10.56 -0.19
CA VAL A 391 -10.30 9.76 1.02
C VAL A 391 -11.55 8.93 1.25
N ARG A 392 -11.46 7.61 1.06
CA ARG A 392 -12.60 6.68 1.19
C ARG A 392 -12.28 5.57 2.19
N MET A 393 -13.26 5.18 3.00
CA MET A 393 -13.15 4.01 3.87
C MET A 393 -13.27 2.72 3.03
N ILE A 394 -12.44 1.71 3.31
CA ILE A 394 -12.41 0.40 2.62
C ILE A 394 -12.14 -0.75 3.61
N ASP A 395 -12.26 -1.99 3.12
CA ASP A 395 -11.96 -3.25 3.84
C ASP A 395 -12.86 -3.53 5.06
N PHE A 396 -14.16 -3.75 4.80
CA PHE A 396 -15.20 -3.91 5.83
C PHE A 396 -15.43 -5.35 6.31
N ALA A 397 -14.50 -6.25 6.03
CA ALA A 397 -14.53 -7.67 6.44
C ALA A 397 -14.56 -7.92 7.97
N HIS A 398 -14.38 -6.87 8.77
CA HIS A 398 -14.33 -6.91 10.24
C HIS A 398 -15.10 -5.73 10.89
N VAL A 399 -16.20 -5.29 10.27
CA VAL A 399 -17.17 -4.36 10.88
C VAL A 399 -18.22 -5.12 11.69
N PHE A 400 -18.62 -4.59 12.85
CA PHE A 400 -19.56 -5.21 13.78
C PHE A 400 -20.56 -4.19 14.35
N PRO A 401 -21.80 -4.62 14.69
CA PRO A 401 -22.73 -3.77 15.42
C PRO A 401 -22.20 -3.43 16.83
N SER A 402 -22.57 -2.26 17.34
CA SER A 402 -22.16 -1.75 18.66
C SER A 402 -23.28 -0.94 19.33
N ASN A 403 -23.06 -0.58 20.60
CA ASN A 403 -23.84 0.41 21.35
C ASN A 403 -22.96 1.57 21.87
N THR A 404 -21.67 1.60 21.52
CA THR A 404 -20.65 2.57 21.96
C THR A 404 -20.00 3.24 20.75
N LYS A 405 -19.33 4.38 20.98
CA LYS A 405 -18.45 4.96 19.95
C LYS A 405 -17.25 4.03 19.71
N ASP A 406 -16.74 4.00 18.49
CA ASP A 406 -15.46 3.36 18.20
C ASP A 406 -14.29 4.27 18.60
N GLU A 407 -14.03 4.34 19.91
CA GLU A 407 -12.91 5.10 20.48
C GLU A 407 -11.55 4.66 19.91
N GLY A 408 -11.44 3.41 19.44
CA GLY A 408 -10.25 2.89 18.78
C GLY A 408 -10.00 3.54 17.43
N TYR A 409 -11.05 3.67 16.61
CA TYR A 409 -11.01 4.32 15.30
C TYR A 409 -10.92 5.84 15.42
N VAL A 410 -11.71 6.46 16.30
CA VAL A 410 -11.69 7.91 16.61
C VAL A 410 -10.29 8.37 17.03
N TYR A 411 -9.58 7.60 17.88
CA TYR A 411 -8.20 7.89 18.25
C TYR A 411 -7.26 7.86 17.03
N GLY A 412 -7.37 6.83 16.19
CA GLY A 412 -6.55 6.69 14.97
C GLY A 412 -6.75 7.83 13.97
N LEU A 413 -8.00 8.27 13.75
CA LEU A 413 -8.30 9.43 12.91
C LEU A 413 -7.73 10.73 13.48
N LYS A 414 -7.88 10.97 14.79
CA LYS A 414 -7.35 12.17 15.45
C LYS A 414 -5.82 12.24 15.36
N HIS A 415 -5.12 11.14 15.66
CA HIS A 415 -3.66 11.13 15.56
C HIS A 415 -3.18 11.26 14.10
N LEU A 416 -3.87 10.67 13.13
CA LEU A 416 -3.56 10.87 11.70
C LEU A 416 -3.75 12.33 11.28
N ILE A 417 -4.83 12.99 11.72
CA ILE A 417 -5.02 14.44 11.50
C ILE A 417 -3.86 15.23 12.11
N THR A 418 -3.46 14.96 13.37
CA THR A 418 -2.33 15.63 14.02
C THR A 418 -1.01 15.42 13.26
N VAL A 419 -0.75 14.21 12.75
CA VAL A 419 0.44 13.94 11.92
C VAL A 419 0.42 14.74 10.61
N LEU A 420 -0.74 14.86 9.96
CA LEU A 420 -0.91 15.65 8.74
C LEU A 420 -0.82 17.16 8.99
N GLN A 421 -1.34 17.66 10.11
CA GLN A 421 -1.18 19.06 10.54
C GLN A 421 0.31 19.37 10.78
N ASN A 422 1.01 18.51 11.54
CA ASN A 422 2.45 18.62 11.75
C ASN A 422 3.29 18.56 10.45
N ILE A 423 2.74 18.06 9.33
CA ILE A 423 3.38 18.07 8.00
C ILE A 423 3.17 19.41 7.27
N LEU A 424 2.13 20.18 7.60
CA LEU A 424 1.89 21.55 7.10
C LEU A 424 2.66 22.62 7.88
N ASP A 425 3.00 22.36 9.14
CA ASP A 425 3.73 23.29 10.01
C ASP A 425 5.26 23.28 9.79
N ASN A 426 5.77 22.27 9.08
CA ASN A 426 7.05 22.32 8.34
C ASN A 426 6.80 22.97 6.99
#